data_AF-A0AAV1M581-F1
#
_entry.id   AF-A0AAV1M581-F1
#
_cell.length_a   1.000
_cell.length_b   1.000
_cell.length_c   1.000
_cell.angle_alpha   90.00
_cell.angle_beta   90.00
_cell.angle_gamma   90.00
#
_symmetry.space_group_name_H-M   'P 1'
#
loop_
_entity.id
_entity.type
_entity.pdbx_description
1 polymer ?
#
loop_
_entity_poly.entity_id
_entity_poly.type
_entity_poly.pdbx_seq_one_letter_code
_entity_poly.pdbx_strand_id
1 'polypeptide(L)'
;MSLDELLPNTNDISNPACFEEILIRLECITAEDEEFMQLLVDKLKDAVITWDQPWYQRSNCLTRAFKETNVEPSCSLEEYHTDSITKAESDRMEKNWRKFRKQFDIPDKLASFARWKNKDKSRNPNTPEESVRRFVTAYLARGLKRNLHQVYRHIVTHLSNPVRGPYSPTEEKLMEICFQHKPTHAVTYLSMILSREPRGIYKRLQQKYKGKPLKKKLKWTLPLASKFVNLLIQYSKSSSIEELKNRRFEKSVWLNLEKDMDQQYIYLQKFWYDALHVQIFVKENVTLNGLRKKVFTILQDSSYQVWRDIRWKELLNFFPDGFTHTFLYKISLNIFRSNLLCLKQPLTKILEYAFYKIRINHRNKQLRNLIHKDGYLNVIHYNNVNSKK
;
A
#
# COMPACT_ATOMS: atom_id res chain seq x y z
N MET A 1 28.35 -7.97 -10.34
CA MET A 1 28.07 -9.32 -9.85
C MET A 1 26.61 -9.64 -10.09
N SER A 2 26.32 -10.57 -11.01
CA SER A 2 24.96 -11.08 -11.23
C SER A 2 24.51 -11.98 -10.08
N LEU A 3 23.20 -12.21 -9.94
CA LEU A 3 22.68 -13.12 -8.89
C LEU A 3 23.11 -14.57 -9.13
N ASP A 4 23.38 -14.94 -10.39
CA ASP A 4 23.80 -16.29 -10.76
C ASP A 4 25.26 -16.56 -10.35
N GLU A 5 26.11 -15.52 -10.29
CA GLU A 5 27.47 -15.60 -9.73
C GLU A 5 27.48 -15.89 -8.22
N LEU A 6 26.36 -15.66 -7.52
CA LEU A 6 26.24 -15.96 -6.08
C LEU A 6 25.80 -17.40 -5.82
N LEU A 7 25.44 -18.16 -6.86
CA LEU A 7 25.07 -19.54 -6.69
C LEU A 7 26.32 -20.43 -6.63
N PRO A 8 26.41 -21.34 -5.65
CA PRO A 8 27.48 -22.30 -5.61
C PRO A 8 27.47 -23.18 -6.85
N ASN A 9 28.66 -23.54 -7.34
CA ASN A 9 28.85 -24.53 -8.40
C ASN A 9 28.36 -25.94 -7.99
N THR A 10 28.07 -26.14 -6.71
CA THR A 10 27.55 -27.38 -6.15
C THR A 10 26.03 -27.28 -5.94
N ASN A 11 25.32 -28.39 -6.12
CA ASN A 11 23.88 -28.46 -5.86
C ASN A 11 23.55 -28.70 -4.38
N ASP A 12 24.55 -28.96 -3.54
CA ASP A 12 24.36 -29.16 -2.11
C ASP A 12 24.31 -27.82 -1.36
N ILE A 13 23.10 -27.37 -1.06
CA ILE A 13 22.83 -26.16 -0.28
C ILE A 13 23.27 -26.26 1.19
N SER A 14 23.59 -27.47 1.67
CA SER A 14 24.04 -27.72 3.04
C SER A 14 25.52 -27.39 3.25
N ASN A 15 26.29 -27.23 2.16
CA ASN A 15 27.69 -26.89 2.23
C ASN A 15 27.87 -25.43 2.72
N PRO A 16 28.62 -25.17 3.80
CA PRO A 16 28.88 -23.82 4.29
C PRO A 16 29.53 -22.88 3.27
N ALA A 17 30.34 -23.41 2.35
CA ALA A 17 30.98 -22.62 1.28
C ALA A 17 29.96 -21.92 0.37
N CYS A 18 28.75 -22.48 0.25
CA CYS A 18 27.64 -21.86 -0.50
C CYS A 18 27.18 -20.52 0.11
N PHE A 19 27.48 -20.29 1.39
CA PHE A 19 27.14 -19.05 2.08
C PHE A 19 28.30 -18.04 2.12
N GLU A 20 29.53 -18.46 1.81
CA GLU A 20 30.70 -17.56 1.79
C GLU A 20 30.56 -16.49 0.70
N GLU A 21 30.17 -16.85 -0.51
CA GLU A 21 29.91 -15.88 -1.60
C GLU A 21 28.82 -14.86 -1.25
N ILE A 22 27.81 -15.31 -0.50
CA ILE A 22 26.74 -14.46 0.01
C ILE A 22 27.29 -13.46 1.03
N LEU A 23 28.19 -13.90 1.92
CA LEU A 23 28.85 -13.03 2.90
C LEU A 23 29.76 -12.01 2.23
N ILE A 24 30.61 -12.44 1.29
CA ILE A 24 31.47 -11.55 0.50
C ILE A 24 30.62 -10.47 -0.17
N ARG A 25 29.48 -10.85 -0.77
CA ARG A 25 28.57 -9.89 -1.39
C ARG A 25 27.96 -8.90 -0.39
N LEU A 26 27.58 -9.37 0.80
CA LEU A 26 27.05 -8.51 1.86
C LEU A 26 28.09 -7.51 2.37
N GLU A 27 29.35 -7.94 2.50
CA GLU A 27 30.47 -7.07 2.87
C GLU A 27 30.68 -5.99 1.82
N CYS A 28 30.72 -6.35 0.52
CA CYS A 28 30.81 -5.37 -0.56
C CYS A 28 29.66 -4.35 -0.54
N ILE A 29 28.41 -4.79 -0.31
CA ILE A 29 27.27 -3.88 -0.20
C ILE A 29 27.42 -2.96 1.01
N THR A 30 27.88 -3.50 2.13
CA THR A 30 28.05 -2.74 3.38
C THR A 30 29.14 -1.68 3.23
N ALA A 31 30.28 -2.03 2.63
CA ALA A 31 31.37 -1.11 2.33
C ALA A 31 30.91 0.01 1.37
N GLU A 32 30.18 -0.34 0.30
CA GLU A 32 29.61 0.66 -0.61
C GLU A 32 28.70 1.66 0.10
N ASP A 33 27.88 1.16 1.03
CA ASP A 33 26.96 2.00 1.81
C ASP A 33 27.73 2.92 2.79
N GLU A 34 28.86 2.45 3.35
CA GLU A 34 29.74 3.22 4.25
C GLU A 34 30.48 4.33 3.52
N GLU A 35 31.12 4.00 2.41
CA GLU A 35 31.79 4.96 1.54
C GLU A 35 30.83 6.05 1.09
N PHE A 36 29.61 5.67 0.68
CA PHE A 36 28.64 6.64 0.22
C PHE A 36 28.11 7.54 1.35
N MET A 37 27.90 6.99 2.56
CA MET A 37 27.49 7.81 3.69
C MET A 37 28.61 8.78 4.12
N GLN A 38 29.86 8.32 4.15
CA GLN A 38 31.01 9.17 4.47
C GLN A 38 31.13 10.32 3.47
N LEU A 39 31.01 10.03 2.17
CA LEU A 39 30.97 11.04 1.12
C LEU A 39 29.86 12.09 1.36
N LEU A 40 28.66 11.65 1.75
CA LEU A 40 27.57 12.57 2.06
C LEU A 40 27.86 13.42 3.29
N VAL A 41 28.45 12.85 4.35
CA VAL A 41 28.85 13.60 5.55
C VAL A 41 29.88 14.67 5.18
N ASP A 42 30.89 14.32 4.40
CA ASP A 42 31.96 15.24 4.02
C ASP A 42 31.44 16.39 3.14
N LYS A 43 30.60 16.08 2.15
CA LYS A 43 30.02 17.07 1.22
C LYS A 43 28.97 17.98 1.88
N LEU A 44 28.37 17.55 3.00
CA LEU A 44 27.23 18.24 3.63
C LEU A 44 27.51 18.65 5.08
N LYS A 45 28.76 18.63 5.53
CA LYS A 45 29.17 18.92 6.90
C LYS A 45 28.60 20.24 7.43
N ASP A 46 28.58 21.27 6.57
CA ASP A 46 28.09 22.61 6.88
C ASP A 46 26.73 22.92 6.23
N ALA A 47 26.07 21.91 5.66
CA ALA A 47 24.81 22.10 4.97
C ALA A 47 23.67 22.30 5.98
N VAL A 48 23.08 23.49 5.96
CA VAL A 48 21.91 23.84 6.76
C VAL A 48 20.70 24.02 5.85
N ILE A 49 19.52 23.65 6.32
CA ILE A 49 18.27 23.86 5.59
C ILE A 49 17.99 25.37 5.57
N THR A 50 18.17 26.00 4.40
CA THR A 50 17.97 27.45 4.20
C THR A 50 16.63 27.81 3.56
N TRP A 51 15.86 26.83 3.09
CA TRP A 51 14.54 27.04 2.53
C TRP A 51 13.46 26.88 3.59
N ASP A 52 12.34 27.57 3.40
CA ASP A 52 11.20 27.43 4.29
C ASP A 52 10.66 26.00 4.25
N GLN A 53 10.46 25.43 5.45
CA GLN A 53 9.90 24.11 5.63
C GLN A 53 8.54 24.23 6.30
N PRO A 54 7.48 23.63 5.73
CA PRO A 54 6.20 23.56 6.39
C PRO A 54 6.33 22.76 7.69
N TRP A 55 5.43 23.00 8.64
CA TRP A 55 5.55 22.46 10.01
C TRP A 55 5.67 20.91 10.02
N TYR A 56 4.95 20.22 9.14
CA TYR A 56 4.98 18.76 9.00
C TYR A 56 6.29 18.19 8.42
N GLN A 57 7.19 19.05 7.92
CA GLN A 57 8.52 18.66 7.47
C GLN A 57 9.63 18.98 8.48
N ARG A 58 9.31 19.62 9.61
CA ARG A 58 10.30 19.97 10.65
C ARG A 58 10.62 18.81 11.62
N SER A 59 10.16 17.59 11.31
CA SER A 59 10.41 16.41 12.12
C SER A 59 11.91 16.11 12.26
N ASN A 60 12.35 15.87 13.50
CA ASN A 60 13.71 15.41 13.79
C ASN A 60 13.90 13.89 13.59
N CYS A 61 12.86 13.15 13.21
CA CYS A 61 12.92 11.70 13.04
C CYS A 61 12.35 11.26 11.68
N LEU A 62 13.15 10.48 10.94
CA LEU A 62 12.76 9.88 9.66
C LEU A 62 12.09 8.50 9.81
N THR A 63 12.40 7.78 10.88
CA THR A 63 12.06 6.36 11.03
C THR A 63 10.76 6.11 11.80
N ARG A 64 10.31 7.08 12.61
CA ARG A 64 9.06 7.00 13.36
C ARG A 64 7.97 7.80 12.66
N ALA A 65 6.73 7.29 12.76
CA ALA A 65 5.57 8.02 12.29
C ALA A 65 5.48 9.37 13.01
N PHE A 66 5.22 10.41 12.22
CA PHE A 66 5.01 11.75 12.73
C PHE A 66 3.79 11.77 13.66
N LYS A 67 3.94 12.40 14.84
CA LYS A 67 2.85 12.57 15.82
C LYS A 67 2.48 14.05 15.86
N GLU A 68 1.20 14.34 15.70
CA GLU A 68 0.64 15.71 15.68
C GLU A 68 0.49 16.33 17.07
N THR A 69 1.11 15.76 18.12
CA THR A 69 0.85 16.14 19.51
C THR A 69 1.37 17.52 19.91
N ASN A 70 2.19 18.17 19.07
CA ASN A 70 2.85 19.46 19.37
C ASN A 70 2.65 20.48 18.23
N VAL A 71 1.44 20.62 17.69
CA VAL A 71 1.16 21.61 16.64
C VAL A 71 0.61 22.87 17.29
N GLU A 72 1.32 24.00 17.12
CA GLU A 72 0.81 25.30 17.52
C GLU A 72 -0.49 25.61 16.76
N PRO A 73 -1.52 26.21 17.40
CA PRO A 73 -2.81 26.51 16.77
C PRO A 73 -2.70 27.32 15.46
N SER A 74 -1.64 28.13 15.33
CA SER A 74 -1.30 28.95 14.16
C SER A 74 -0.87 28.14 12.93
N CYS A 75 -0.41 26.90 13.09
CA CYS A 75 -0.01 26.00 11.98
C CYS A 75 -1.17 25.22 11.35
N SER A 76 -2.40 25.39 11.85
CA SER A 76 -3.59 24.62 11.48
C SER A 76 -4.08 24.81 10.03
N LEU A 77 -3.58 25.83 9.32
CA LEU A 77 -3.96 26.11 7.93
C LEU A 77 -3.17 25.30 6.89
N GLU A 78 -2.00 24.77 7.26
CA GLU A 78 -1.17 23.99 6.33
C GLU A 78 -1.57 22.51 6.33
N GLU A 79 -2.25 22.07 5.27
CA GLU A 79 -2.62 20.67 5.08
C GLU A 79 -1.50 19.85 4.43
N TYR A 80 -1.31 18.61 4.91
CA TYR A 80 -0.46 17.61 4.30
C TYR A 80 -1.21 16.29 4.06
N HIS A 81 -0.74 15.53 3.09
CA HIS A 81 -1.45 14.34 2.65
C HIS A 81 -1.05 13.10 3.47
N THR A 82 -2.09 12.45 4.00
CA THR A 82 -2.17 11.15 4.68
C THR A 82 -1.74 9.89 3.93
N ASP A 83 -2.10 9.90 2.65
CA ASP A 83 -2.38 8.74 1.83
C ASP A 83 -1.14 8.22 1.07
N SER A 84 -1.36 7.41 0.03
CA SER A 84 -0.29 6.90 -0.81
C SER A 84 0.34 8.00 -1.64
N ILE A 85 1.67 7.97 -1.78
CA ILE A 85 2.41 8.88 -2.66
C ILE A 85 2.03 8.63 -4.13
N THR A 86 1.65 9.70 -4.83
CA THR A 86 1.23 9.65 -6.23
C THR A 86 2.44 9.54 -7.18
N LYS A 87 2.19 9.22 -8.44
CA LYS A 87 3.23 9.19 -9.48
C LYS A 87 3.89 10.55 -9.64
N ALA A 88 3.12 11.64 -9.68
CA ALA A 88 3.67 13.00 -9.78
C ALA A 88 4.55 13.37 -8.58
N GLU A 89 4.15 12.99 -7.36
CA GLU A 89 4.97 13.18 -6.15
C GLU A 89 6.27 12.36 -6.23
N SER A 90 6.20 11.10 -6.67
CA SER A 90 7.37 10.23 -6.88
C SER A 90 8.32 10.80 -7.93
N ASP A 91 7.80 11.28 -9.06
CA ASP A 91 8.59 11.86 -10.14
C ASP A 91 9.27 13.16 -9.71
N ARG A 92 8.59 13.93 -8.85
CA ARG A 92 9.18 15.12 -8.23
C ARG A 92 10.32 14.76 -7.28
N MET A 93 10.20 13.69 -6.49
CA MET A 93 11.32 13.20 -5.66
C MET A 93 12.51 12.79 -6.53
N GLU A 94 12.29 12.05 -7.63
CA GLU A 94 13.37 11.68 -8.55
C GLU A 94 14.01 12.90 -9.23
N LYS A 95 13.21 13.91 -9.61
CA LYS A 95 13.71 15.18 -10.14
C LYS A 95 14.54 15.93 -9.11
N ASN A 96 14.08 15.99 -7.86
CA ASN A 96 14.81 16.59 -6.76
C ASN A 96 16.12 15.82 -6.49
N TRP A 97 16.11 14.49 -6.57
CA TRP A 97 17.33 13.68 -6.46
C TRP A 97 18.34 13.99 -7.56
N ARG A 98 17.91 14.07 -8.82
CA ARG A 98 18.80 14.45 -9.93
C ARG A 98 19.40 15.85 -9.74
N LYS A 99 18.63 16.81 -9.22
CA LYS A 99 19.12 18.16 -8.90
C LYS A 99 20.13 18.13 -7.76
N PHE A 100 19.80 17.41 -6.69
CA PHE A 100 20.67 17.23 -5.54
C PHE A 100 22.03 16.65 -5.95
N ARG A 101 22.02 15.59 -6.78
CA ARG A 101 23.25 14.98 -7.30
C ARG A 101 24.15 15.95 -8.05
N LYS A 102 23.55 16.80 -8.90
CA LYS A 102 24.29 17.83 -9.63
C LYS A 102 24.81 18.94 -8.73
N GLN A 103 24.02 19.35 -7.74
CA GLN A 103 24.37 20.46 -6.86
C GLN A 103 25.52 20.11 -5.91
N PHE A 104 25.52 18.89 -5.36
CA PHE A 104 26.51 18.46 -4.37
C PHE A 104 27.59 17.55 -4.96
N ASP A 105 27.56 17.30 -6.26
CA ASP A 105 28.51 16.44 -6.98
C ASP A 105 28.64 15.06 -6.32
N ILE A 106 27.52 14.32 -6.32
CA ILE A 106 27.45 12.98 -5.73
C ILE A 106 26.96 11.93 -6.74
N PRO A 107 27.43 10.67 -6.61
CA PRO A 107 27.03 9.58 -7.50
C PRO A 107 25.57 9.16 -7.30
N ASP A 108 25.00 8.45 -8.29
CA ASP A 108 23.62 7.94 -8.23
C ASP A 108 23.48 6.68 -7.36
N LYS A 109 23.66 6.86 -6.04
CA LYS A 109 23.60 5.77 -5.06
C LYS A 109 22.43 5.94 -4.07
N LEU A 110 21.23 6.27 -4.57
CA LEU A 110 20.03 6.39 -3.73
C LEU A 110 19.68 5.10 -2.98
N ALA A 111 20.03 3.94 -3.57
CA ALA A 111 19.87 2.65 -2.92
C ALA A 111 20.74 2.52 -1.67
N SER A 112 22.00 2.96 -1.72
CA SER A 112 22.90 2.98 -0.56
C SER A 112 22.39 3.89 0.55
N PHE A 113 21.90 5.09 0.19
CA PHE A 113 21.23 5.99 1.13
C PHE A 113 20.05 5.31 1.86
N ALA A 114 19.24 4.57 1.13
CA ALA A 114 18.07 3.91 1.68
C ALA A 114 18.42 2.70 2.57
N ARG A 115 19.47 1.95 2.24
CA ARG A 115 19.96 0.79 3.00
C ARG A 115 20.65 1.15 4.30
N TRP A 116 21.17 2.38 4.43
CA TRP A 116 21.77 2.87 5.68
C TRP A 116 20.79 2.92 6.89
N LYS A 117 19.52 2.59 6.68
CA LYS A 117 18.57 2.36 7.75
C LYS A 117 19.06 1.21 8.65
N ASN A 118 19.09 1.44 9.96
CA ASN A 118 19.31 0.43 11.02
C ASN A 118 20.76 0.16 11.47
N LYS A 119 21.75 1.00 11.13
CA LYS A 119 23.06 0.92 11.83
C LYS A 119 22.95 1.52 13.24
N ASP A 120 23.76 1.05 14.20
CA ASP A 120 23.65 1.48 15.61
C ASP A 120 23.76 3.01 15.77
N LYS A 121 24.61 3.64 14.95
CA LYS A 121 24.79 5.11 14.89
C LYS A 121 23.56 5.88 14.38
N SER A 122 22.64 5.23 13.68
CA SER A 122 21.43 5.85 13.11
C SER A 122 20.28 6.03 14.10
N ARG A 123 20.44 5.57 15.35
CA ARG A 123 19.42 5.69 16.40
C ARG A 123 19.53 7.01 17.18
N ASN A 124 20.70 7.63 17.19
CA ASN A 124 20.94 8.89 17.88
C ASN A 124 20.70 10.06 16.90
N PRO A 125 19.76 10.98 17.19
CA PRO A 125 19.44 12.10 16.30
C PRO A 125 20.57 13.10 16.09
N ASN A 126 21.60 13.06 16.95
CA ASN A 126 22.70 14.03 16.97
C ASN A 126 23.95 13.56 16.20
N THR A 127 23.89 12.44 15.48
CA THR A 127 25.02 11.97 14.68
C THR A 127 25.11 12.73 13.35
N PRO A 128 26.32 12.99 12.83
CA PRO A 128 26.50 13.61 11.51
C PRO A 128 25.73 12.87 10.41
N GLU A 129 25.70 11.54 10.47
CA GLU A 129 25.00 10.69 9.51
C GLU A 129 23.48 10.91 9.55
N GLU A 130 22.87 11.05 10.73
CA GLU A 130 21.43 11.33 10.82
C GLU A 130 21.10 12.76 10.38
N SER A 131 21.95 13.74 10.70
CA SER A 131 21.82 15.12 10.21
C SER A 131 21.80 15.18 8.69
N VAL A 132 22.76 14.52 8.05
CA VAL A 132 22.86 14.37 6.60
C VAL A 132 21.64 13.65 6.02
N ARG A 133 21.18 12.56 6.64
CA ARG A 133 19.98 11.86 6.18
C ARG A 133 18.74 12.73 6.22
N ARG A 134 18.60 13.55 7.26
CA ARG A 134 17.51 14.53 7.37
C ARG A 134 17.63 15.60 6.30
N PHE A 135 18.82 16.15 6.08
CA PHE A 135 19.06 17.14 5.04
C PHE A 135 18.70 16.61 3.65
N VAL A 136 19.22 15.43 3.28
CA VAL A 136 18.91 14.76 2.00
C VAL A 136 17.41 14.53 1.86
N THR A 137 16.75 13.97 2.88
CA THR A 137 15.31 13.71 2.84
C THR A 137 14.50 15.00 2.72
N ALA A 138 14.88 16.05 3.45
CA ALA A 138 14.26 17.36 3.38
C ALA A 138 14.41 18.00 1.99
N TYR A 139 15.59 17.86 1.37
CA TYR A 139 15.83 18.32 0.01
C TYR A 139 14.92 17.59 -0.98
N LEU A 140 14.78 16.28 -0.83
CA LEU A 140 13.90 15.47 -1.67
C LEU A 140 12.42 15.80 -1.45
N ALA A 141 12.04 16.22 -0.24
CA ALA A 141 10.69 16.60 0.11
C ALA A 141 10.23 17.98 -0.43
N ARG A 142 11.13 18.75 -1.07
CA ARG A 142 10.86 20.13 -1.48
C ARG A 142 9.63 20.26 -2.39
N GLY A 143 8.65 21.01 -1.86
CA GLY A 143 7.35 21.31 -2.45
C GLY A 143 6.41 20.11 -2.59
N LEU A 144 6.61 19.09 -1.76
CA LEU A 144 5.62 18.05 -1.52
C LEU A 144 4.81 18.38 -0.28
N LYS A 145 3.49 18.15 -0.35
CA LYS A 145 2.61 18.19 0.83
C LYS A 145 2.69 16.87 1.63
N ARG A 146 3.92 16.47 1.98
CA ARG A 146 4.24 15.20 2.66
C ARG A 146 5.24 15.45 3.79
N ASN A 147 5.11 14.71 4.87
CA ASN A 147 6.10 14.75 5.95
C ASN A 147 7.38 13.97 5.58
N LEU A 148 8.48 14.24 6.27
CA LEU A 148 9.78 13.60 5.97
C LEU A 148 9.74 12.08 6.16
N HIS A 149 8.95 11.58 7.12
CA HIS A 149 8.80 10.14 7.33
C HIS A 149 8.17 9.44 6.11
N GLN A 150 7.13 10.02 5.50
CA GLN A 150 6.49 9.49 4.30
C GLN A 150 7.45 9.49 3.11
N VAL A 151 8.18 10.60 2.91
CA VAL A 151 9.18 10.73 1.83
C VAL A 151 10.28 9.69 2.00
N TYR A 152 10.87 9.60 3.20
CA TYR A 152 11.91 8.63 3.51
C TYR A 152 11.43 7.19 3.32
N ARG A 153 10.23 6.88 3.81
CA ARG A 153 9.62 5.56 3.65
C ARG A 153 9.46 5.21 2.16
N HIS A 154 9.01 6.15 1.34
CA HIS A 154 8.84 5.92 -0.10
C HIS A 154 10.16 5.71 -0.83
N ILE A 155 11.20 6.46 -0.47
CA ILE A 155 12.56 6.23 -0.99
C ILE A 155 12.96 4.78 -0.70
N VAL A 156 12.82 4.33 0.55
CA VAL A 156 13.20 2.98 0.98
C VAL A 156 12.34 1.88 0.34
N THR A 157 11.04 2.08 0.17
CA THR A 157 10.15 1.01 -0.32
C THR A 157 9.99 1.01 -1.83
N HIS A 158 10.15 2.16 -2.49
CA HIS A 158 9.81 2.31 -3.90
C HIS A 158 10.96 2.72 -4.80
N LEU A 159 11.90 3.54 -4.33
CA LEU A 159 13.01 4.01 -5.16
C LEU A 159 14.26 3.15 -5.00
N SER A 160 14.52 2.60 -3.82
CA SER A 160 15.71 1.78 -3.56
C SER A 160 15.52 0.28 -3.71
N ASN A 161 14.28 -0.21 -3.69
CA ASN A 161 13.92 -1.62 -3.84
C ASN A 161 13.17 -1.82 -5.16
N PRO A 162 13.88 -1.90 -6.30
CA PRO A 162 13.27 -1.90 -7.62
C PRO A 162 12.59 -3.23 -7.95
N VAL A 163 13.05 -4.34 -7.38
CA VAL A 163 12.62 -5.68 -7.80
C VAL A 163 11.24 -6.00 -7.22
N ARG A 164 10.27 -6.21 -8.10
CA ARG A 164 8.90 -6.59 -7.75
C ARG A 164 8.39 -7.68 -8.67
N GLY A 165 7.49 -8.51 -8.13
CA GLY A 165 6.83 -9.56 -8.88
C GLY A 165 7.17 -10.94 -8.34
N PRO A 166 6.93 -12.00 -9.14
CA PRO A 166 7.31 -13.36 -8.79
C PRO A 166 8.80 -13.47 -8.47
N TYR A 167 9.15 -14.45 -7.63
CA TYR A 167 10.54 -14.77 -7.36
C TYR A 167 11.06 -15.71 -8.45
N SER A 168 12.28 -15.47 -8.93
CA SER A 168 12.95 -16.37 -9.87
C SER A 168 13.47 -17.62 -9.15
N PRO A 169 13.75 -18.71 -9.88
CA PRO A 169 14.38 -19.90 -9.28
C PRO A 169 15.70 -19.59 -8.56
N THR A 170 16.55 -18.71 -9.13
CA THR A 170 17.80 -18.23 -8.51
C THR A 170 17.53 -17.56 -7.17
N GLU A 171 16.55 -16.66 -7.10
CA GLU A 171 16.19 -15.99 -5.85
C GLU A 171 15.68 -16.98 -4.80
N GLU A 172 14.94 -18.01 -5.21
CA GLU A 172 14.44 -19.04 -4.29
C GLU A 172 15.53 -19.97 -3.78
N LYS A 173 16.55 -20.28 -4.59
CA LYS A 173 17.74 -21.04 -4.16
C LYS A 173 18.57 -20.24 -3.15
N LEU A 174 18.80 -18.95 -3.41
CA LEU A 174 19.47 -18.06 -2.45
C LEU A 174 18.72 -17.96 -1.12
N MET A 175 17.38 -17.94 -1.17
CA MET A 175 16.55 -17.97 0.04
C MET A 175 16.75 -19.24 0.86
N GLU A 176 16.84 -20.40 0.22
CA GLU A 176 17.12 -21.68 0.89
C GLU A 176 18.48 -21.66 1.58
N ILE A 177 19.53 -21.25 0.86
CA ILE A 177 20.90 -21.18 1.39
C ILE A 177 20.94 -20.24 2.61
N CYS A 178 20.41 -19.02 2.49
CA CYS A 178 20.40 -18.05 3.59
C CYS A 178 19.62 -18.57 4.81
N PHE A 179 18.49 -19.24 4.58
CA PHE A 179 17.66 -19.74 5.67
C PHE A 179 18.29 -20.96 6.35
N GLN A 180 18.98 -21.83 5.60
CA GLN A 180 19.69 -22.99 6.12
C GLN A 180 20.85 -22.58 7.04
N HIS A 181 21.68 -21.63 6.60
CA HIS A 181 22.91 -21.27 7.28
C HIS A 181 22.73 -20.16 8.33
N LYS A 182 21.83 -19.19 8.10
CA LYS A 182 21.59 -18.04 8.98
C LYS A 182 20.10 -17.71 9.10
N PRO A 183 19.25 -18.60 9.66
CA PRO A 183 17.79 -18.44 9.69
C PRO A 183 17.32 -17.13 10.36
N THR A 184 18.02 -16.67 11.39
CA THR A 184 17.71 -15.43 12.12
C THR A 184 17.93 -14.17 11.29
N HIS A 185 18.94 -14.16 10.41
CA HIS A 185 19.33 -12.98 9.62
C HIS A 185 18.95 -13.10 8.14
N ALA A 186 18.46 -14.27 7.70
CA ALA A 186 18.17 -14.59 6.32
C ALA A 186 17.35 -13.49 5.62
N VAL A 187 16.26 -13.04 6.23
CA VAL A 187 15.37 -12.02 5.63
C VAL A 187 16.10 -10.68 5.41
N THR A 188 16.97 -10.28 6.33
CA THR A 188 17.75 -9.04 6.22
C THR A 188 18.76 -9.15 5.10
N TYR A 189 19.53 -10.24 5.07
CA TYR A 189 20.54 -10.50 4.04
C TYR A 189 19.92 -10.58 2.65
N LEU A 190 18.84 -11.36 2.51
CA LEU A 190 18.11 -11.51 1.27
C LEU A 190 17.47 -10.19 0.81
N SER A 191 17.02 -9.33 1.72
CA SER A 191 16.49 -8.02 1.35
C SER A 191 17.57 -7.15 0.70
N MET A 192 18.80 -7.17 1.25
CA MET A 192 19.93 -6.41 0.71
C MET A 192 20.38 -6.96 -0.65
N ILE A 193 20.59 -8.28 -0.75
CA ILE A 193 21.10 -8.93 -1.95
C ILE A 193 20.09 -8.87 -3.09
N LEU A 194 18.84 -9.23 -2.82
CA LEU A 194 17.80 -9.32 -3.85
C LEU A 194 17.17 -7.95 -4.14
N SER A 195 17.52 -6.91 -3.37
CA SER A 195 16.90 -5.58 -3.45
C SER A 195 15.37 -5.64 -3.41
N ARG A 196 14.85 -6.48 -2.49
CA ARG A 196 13.43 -6.77 -2.30
C ARG A 196 12.96 -6.43 -0.89
N GLU A 197 11.67 -6.15 -0.77
CA GLU A 197 11.05 -5.80 0.50
C GLU A 197 11.07 -6.99 1.49
N PRO A 198 11.59 -6.81 2.72
CA PRO A 198 11.75 -7.88 3.71
C PRO A 198 10.48 -8.68 4.01
N ARG A 199 9.33 -7.99 4.08
CA ARG A 199 8.04 -8.63 4.40
C ARG A 199 7.60 -9.59 3.29
N GLY A 200 7.86 -9.26 2.02
CA GLY A 200 7.65 -10.16 0.90
C GLY A 200 8.45 -11.45 1.03
N ILE A 201 9.74 -11.34 1.36
CA ILE A 201 10.65 -12.48 1.55
C ILE A 201 10.18 -13.34 2.73
N TYR A 202 9.93 -12.71 3.88
CA TYR A 202 9.41 -13.40 5.07
C TYR A 202 8.13 -14.19 4.75
N LYS A 203 7.18 -13.57 4.04
CA LYS A 203 5.92 -14.22 3.64
C LYS A 203 6.16 -15.38 2.68
N ARG A 204 7.11 -15.27 1.75
CA ARG A 204 7.46 -16.35 0.81
C ARG A 204 8.06 -17.54 1.56
N LEU A 205 9.03 -17.30 2.44
CA LEU A 205 9.63 -18.33 3.31
C LEU A 205 8.54 -19.00 4.16
N GLN A 206 7.71 -18.22 4.84
CA GLN A 206 6.63 -18.75 5.67
C GLN A 206 5.67 -19.66 4.87
N GLN A 207 5.30 -19.26 3.64
CA GLN A 207 4.42 -20.07 2.78
C GLN A 207 5.08 -21.35 2.28
N LYS A 208 6.40 -21.34 2.09
CA LYS A 208 7.17 -22.51 1.65
C LYS A 208 7.17 -23.59 2.73
N TYR A 209 7.41 -23.21 3.99
CA TYR A 209 7.51 -24.17 5.10
C TYR A 209 6.19 -24.50 5.79
N LYS A 210 5.28 -23.52 5.96
CA LYS A 210 4.00 -23.72 6.66
C LYS A 210 2.82 -23.96 5.70
N GLY A 211 3.10 -24.00 4.39
CA GLY A 211 2.07 -24.00 3.36
C GLY A 211 1.33 -22.67 3.23
N LYS A 212 0.46 -22.58 2.23
CA LYS A 212 -0.44 -21.44 2.08
C LYS A 212 -1.63 -21.62 3.03
N PRO A 213 -2.07 -20.57 3.75
CA PRO A 213 -3.27 -20.68 4.58
C PRO A 213 -4.46 -21.09 3.69
N LEU A 214 -5.21 -22.10 4.15
CA LEU A 214 -6.41 -22.59 3.47
C LEU A 214 -7.40 -21.43 3.28
N LYS A 215 -7.71 -21.13 2.02
CA LYS A 215 -8.75 -20.16 1.68
C LYS A 215 -10.10 -20.86 1.72
N LYS A 216 -10.76 -20.87 2.88
CA LYS A 216 -12.18 -21.23 2.97
C LYS A 216 -13.00 -20.22 2.15
N LYS A 217 -13.54 -20.65 1.01
CA LYS A 217 -14.44 -19.83 0.18
C LYS A 217 -15.84 -19.95 0.75
N LEU A 218 -16.26 -18.96 1.53
CA LEU A 218 -17.62 -18.88 2.04
C LEU A 218 -18.57 -18.40 0.94
N LYS A 219 -19.60 -19.19 0.63
CA LYS A 219 -20.68 -18.77 -0.27
C LYS A 219 -21.72 -17.98 0.54
N TRP A 220 -21.77 -16.68 0.34
CA TRP A 220 -22.70 -15.80 1.05
C TRP A 220 -24.15 -16.06 0.62
N THR A 221 -24.99 -16.43 1.58
CA THR A 221 -26.44 -16.55 1.47
C THR A 221 -27.13 -15.47 2.33
N LEU A 222 -28.41 -15.19 2.10
CA LEU A 222 -29.15 -14.22 2.93
C LEU A 222 -29.19 -14.59 4.42
N PRO A 223 -29.43 -15.86 4.82
CA PRO A 223 -29.39 -16.24 6.24
C PRO A 223 -28.02 -16.00 6.86
N LEU A 224 -26.95 -16.32 6.13
CA LEU A 224 -25.58 -16.13 6.60
C LEU A 224 -25.21 -14.64 6.71
N ALA A 225 -25.66 -13.83 5.76
CA ALA A 225 -25.50 -12.38 5.82
C ALA A 225 -26.30 -11.77 6.98
N SER A 226 -27.49 -12.31 7.28
CA SER A 226 -28.32 -11.88 8.42
C SER A 226 -27.63 -12.21 9.74
N LYS A 227 -27.13 -13.46 9.89
CA LYS A 227 -26.29 -13.87 11.02
C LYS A 227 -25.09 -12.93 11.19
N PHE A 228 -24.39 -12.63 10.09
CA PHE A 228 -23.25 -11.72 10.11
C PHE A 228 -23.61 -10.33 10.63
N VAL A 229 -24.72 -9.72 10.15
CA VAL A 229 -25.16 -8.40 10.61
C VAL A 229 -25.55 -8.42 12.08
N ASN A 230 -26.32 -9.42 12.51
CA ASN A 230 -26.76 -9.52 13.91
C ASN A 230 -25.56 -9.64 14.87
N LEU A 231 -24.58 -10.48 14.53
CA LEU A 231 -23.34 -10.58 15.30
C LEU A 231 -22.53 -9.28 15.27
N LEU A 232 -22.51 -8.58 14.14
CA LEU A 232 -21.82 -7.29 14.04
C LEU A 232 -22.49 -6.22 14.93
N ILE A 233 -23.83 -6.16 14.97
CA ILE A 233 -24.61 -5.32 15.88
C ILE A 233 -24.26 -5.67 17.33
N GLN A 234 -24.33 -6.95 17.69
CA GLN A 234 -24.04 -7.46 19.03
C GLN A 234 -22.62 -7.11 19.50
N TYR A 235 -21.59 -7.45 18.71
CA TYR A 235 -20.19 -7.25 19.10
C TYR A 235 -19.74 -5.80 19.07
N SER A 236 -20.38 -4.97 18.27
CA SER A 236 -20.13 -3.53 18.31
C SER A 236 -20.92 -2.82 19.41
N LYS A 237 -21.81 -3.51 20.13
CA LYS A 237 -22.75 -2.90 21.08
C LYS A 237 -23.55 -1.77 20.42
N SER A 238 -24.00 -1.99 19.19
CA SER A 238 -24.88 -1.04 18.48
C SER A 238 -26.32 -1.37 18.80
N SER A 239 -27.17 -0.36 18.97
CA SER A 239 -28.61 -0.55 19.25
C SER A 239 -29.39 -0.84 17.98
N SER A 240 -28.88 -0.37 16.83
CA SER A 240 -29.54 -0.51 15.52
C SER A 240 -28.53 -0.75 14.40
N ILE A 241 -29.05 -1.18 13.25
CA ILE A 241 -28.24 -1.32 12.03
C ILE A 241 -27.72 0.03 11.51
N GLU A 242 -28.47 1.11 11.70
CA GLU A 242 -28.09 2.45 11.21
C GLU A 242 -26.83 2.98 11.90
N GLU A 243 -26.62 2.64 13.17
CA GLU A 243 -25.40 2.96 13.90
C GLU A 243 -24.15 2.30 13.29
N LEU A 244 -24.30 1.22 12.51
CA LEU A 244 -23.17 0.56 11.85
C LEU A 244 -22.66 1.31 10.61
N LYS A 245 -23.47 2.22 10.04
CA LYS A 245 -23.21 2.82 8.72
C LYS A 245 -21.86 3.52 8.63
N ASN A 246 -21.56 4.39 9.59
CA ASN A 246 -20.33 5.20 9.59
C ASN A 246 -19.34 4.76 10.68
N ARG A 247 -19.61 3.63 11.33
CA ARG A 247 -18.83 3.15 12.47
C ARG A 247 -17.51 2.54 12.03
N ARG A 248 -16.43 2.90 12.73
CA ARG A 248 -15.15 2.20 12.64
C ARG A 248 -15.13 1.08 13.67
N PHE A 249 -14.95 -0.14 13.20
CA PHE A 249 -14.90 -1.32 14.06
C PHE A 249 -13.47 -1.62 14.47
N GLU A 250 -13.25 -1.79 15.78
CA GLU A 250 -11.98 -2.25 16.32
C GLU A 250 -11.65 -3.68 15.86
N LYS A 251 -10.36 -4.02 15.88
CA LYS A 251 -9.89 -5.38 15.52
C LYS A 251 -10.52 -6.46 16.41
N SER A 252 -10.79 -6.16 17.67
CA SER A 252 -11.45 -7.05 18.65
C SER A 252 -12.81 -7.55 18.13
N VAL A 253 -13.65 -6.65 17.61
CA VAL A 253 -14.97 -6.96 17.03
C VAL A 253 -14.84 -7.96 15.88
N TRP A 254 -13.87 -7.73 14.99
CA TRP A 254 -13.61 -8.58 13.84
C TRP A 254 -13.10 -9.97 14.21
N LEU A 255 -12.29 -10.08 15.26
CA LEU A 255 -11.80 -11.36 15.77
C LEU A 255 -12.90 -12.18 16.44
N ASN A 256 -13.86 -11.54 17.11
CA ASN A 256 -15.04 -12.22 17.65
C ASN A 256 -15.92 -12.77 16.51
N LEU A 257 -16.13 -11.97 15.46
CA LEU A 257 -16.84 -12.43 14.25
C LEU A 257 -16.15 -13.61 13.56
N GLU A 258 -14.81 -13.62 13.51
CA GLU A 258 -14.06 -14.72 12.91
C GLU A 258 -14.33 -16.06 13.61
N LYS A 259 -14.42 -16.06 14.95
CA LYS A 259 -14.72 -17.26 15.74
C LYS A 259 -16.11 -17.81 15.43
N ASP A 260 -17.13 -16.95 15.39
CA ASP A 260 -18.52 -17.38 15.24
C ASP A 260 -18.94 -17.69 13.80
N MET A 261 -18.22 -17.14 12.83
CA MET A 261 -18.45 -17.34 11.40
C MET A 261 -17.52 -18.39 10.79
N ASP A 262 -16.56 -18.93 11.54
CA ASP A 262 -15.50 -19.83 11.06
C ASP A 262 -14.83 -19.31 9.77
N GLN A 263 -14.57 -17.99 9.73
CA GLN A 263 -14.07 -17.32 8.54
C GLN A 263 -13.12 -16.20 8.93
N GLN A 264 -11.94 -16.16 8.30
CA GLN A 264 -10.92 -15.15 8.61
C GLN A 264 -11.48 -13.73 8.49
N TYR A 265 -11.18 -12.91 9.49
CA TYR A 265 -11.75 -11.59 9.67
C TYR A 265 -11.51 -10.65 8.48
N ILE A 266 -10.39 -10.82 7.77
CA ILE A 266 -10.05 -10.04 6.57
C ILE A 266 -11.11 -10.25 5.47
N TYR A 267 -11.64 -11.47 5.32
CA TYR A 267 -12.68 -11.75 4.34
C TYR A 267 -14.05 -11.25 4.78
N LEU A 268 -14.31 -11.23 6.09
CA LEU A 268 -15.51 -10.64 6.68
C LEU A 268 -15.55 -9.12 6.48
N GLN A 269 -14.46 -8.43 6.81
CA GLN A 269 -14.27 -7.00 6.52
C GLN A 269 -14.47 -6.70 5.04
N LYS A 270 -13.82 -7.50 4.20
CA LYS A 270 -13.95 -7.36 2.75
C LYS A 270 -15.41 -7.52 2.32
N PHE A 271 -16.11 -8.55 2.78
CA PHE A 271 -17.52 -8.76 2.43
C PHE A 271 -18.40 -7.58 2.85
N TRP A 272 -18.22 -7.07 4.08
CA TRP A 272 -18.93 -5.90 4.59
C TRP A 272 -18.72 -4.68 3.68
N TYR A 273 -17.48 -4.21 3.57
CA TYR A 273 -17.17 -2.96 2.89
C TYR A 273 -17.22 -3.06 1.35
N ASP A 274 -17.04 -4.24 0.75
CA ASP A 274 -17.05 -4.42 -0.70
C ASP A 274 -18.43 -4.80 -1.27
N ALA A 275 -19.43 -5.03 -0.42
CA ALA A 275 -20.75 -5.45 -0.86
C ALA A 275 -21.85 -5.09 0.15
N LEU A 276 -21.87 -5.78 1.30
CA LEU A 276 -23.07 -5.84 2.14
C LEU A 276 -23.47 -4.47 2.71
N HIS A 277 -22.51 -3.65 3.13
CA HIS A 277 -22.74 -2.29 3.61
C HIS A 277 -23.51 -1.46 2.57
N VAL A 278 -23.01 -1.41 1.34
CA VAL A 278 -23.63 -0.64 0.25
C VAL A 278 -25.01 -1.21 -0.11
N GLN A 279 -25.20 -2.53 -0.04
CA GLN A 279 -26.51 -3.16 -0.28
C GLN A 279 -27.56 -2.77 0.76
N ILE A 280 -27.16 -2.44 1.99
CA ILE A 280 -28.07 -2.07 3.07
C ILE A 280 -28.33 -0.56 3.07
N PHE A 281 -27.29 0.25 2.90
CA PHE A 281 -27.39 1.70 3.17
C PHE A 281 -27.61 2.58 1.93
N VAL A 282 -27.38 2.07 0.71
CA VAL A 282 -27.73 2.81 -0.51
C VAL A 282 -29.22 2.66 -0.78
N LYS A 283 -29.94 3.79 -0.69
CA LYS A 283 -31.39 3.83 -0.89
C LYS A 283 -31.81 3.92 -2.36
N GLU A 284 -30.89 4.33 -3.23
CA GLU A 284 -31.14 4.52 -4.65
C GLU A 284 -31.08 3.20 -5.43
N ASN A 285 -31.91 3.10 -6.48
CA ASN A 285 -31.80 2.01 -7.44
C ASN A 285 -30.70 2.34 -8.46
N VAL A 286 -29.53 1.75 -8.24
CA VAL A 286 -28.34 1.99 -9.07
C VAL A 286 -27.96 0.77 -9.90
N THR A 287 -27.67 1.02 -11.16
CA THR A 287 -27.09 0.00 -12.04
C THR A 287 -25.56 0.01 -11.93
N LEU A 288 -24.93 -1.16 -11.92
CA LEU A 288 -23.48 -1.26 -11.75
C LEU A 288 -22.71 -0.63 -12.91
N ASN A 289 -23.21 -0.68 -14.15
CA ASN A 289 -22.57 0.01 -15.27
C ASN A 289 -22.79 1.53 -15.20
N GLY A 290 -23.97 1.99 -14.77
CA GLY A 290 -24.21 3.42 -14.54
C GLY A 290 -23.25 3.98 -13.49
N LEU A 291 -23.06 3.24 -12.40
CA LEU A 291 -22.15 3.63 -11.33
C LEU A 291 -20.69 3.66 -11.80
N ARG A 292 -20.24 2.64 -12.54
CA ARG A 292 -18.90 2.63 -13.15
C ARG A 292 -18.69 3.80 -14.11
N LYS A 293 -19.68 4.08 -14.96
CA LYS A 293 -19.63 5.22 -15.89
C LYS A 293 -19.45 6.53 -15.13
N LYS A 294 -20.24 6.76 -14.07
CA LYS A 294 -20.10 7.93 -13.20
C LYS A 294 -18.69 8.02 -12.59
N VAL A 295 -18.16 6.92 -12.05
CA VAL A 295 -16.79 6.87 -11.52
C VAL A 295 -15.77 7.30 -12.57
N PHE A 296 -15.82 6.72 -13.79
CA PHE A 296 -14.83 7.04 -14.82
C PHE A 296 -14.97 8.44 -15.41
N THR A 297 -16.19 8.99 -15.47
CA THR A 297 -16.40 10.39 -15.83
C THR A 297 -15.73 11.31 -14.81
N ILE A 298 -15.93 11.10 -13.51
CA ILE A 298 -15.24 11.88 -12.46
C ILE A 298 -13.71 11.75 -12.59
N LEU A 299 -13.21 10.55 -12.88
CA LEU A 299 -11.78 10.32 -13.06
C LEU A 299 -11.21 10.98 -14.32
N GLN A 300 -12.02 11.17 -15.36
CA GLN A 300 -11.61 11.85 -16.60
C GLN A 300 -11.30 13.32 -16.34
N ASP A 301 -12.05 13.96 -15.44
CA ASP A 301 -11.89 15.36 -15.06
C ASP A 301 -10.87 15.55 -13.90
N SER A 302 -10.30 14.46 -13.41
CA SER A 302 -9.38 14.48 -12.26
C SER A 302 -7.92 14.70 -12.67
N SER A 303 -7.09 15.16 -11.72
CA SER A 303 -5.65 15.34 -11.93
C SER A 303 -4.83 14.04 -11.79
N TYR A 304 -5.47 12.88 -11.66
CA TYR A 304 -4.78 11.61 -11.44
C TYR A 304 -4.09 11.13 -12.74
N GLN A 305 -2.84 10.65 -12.62
CA GLN A 305 -2.05 10.24 -13.79
C GLN A 305 -2.07 8.73 -14.02
N VAL A 306 -2.11 7.95 -12.94
CA VAL A 306 -2.19 6.48 -13.00
C VAL A 306 -3.25 5.95 -12.04
N TRP A 307 -3.71 4.72 -12.26
CA TRP A 307 -4.74 4.07 -11.43
C TRP A 307 -4.42 4.08 -9.93
N ARG A 308 -3.13 3.98 -9.57
CA ARG A 308 -2.68 3.94 -8.18
C ARG A 308 -2.78 5.28 -7.47
N ASP A 309 -2.86 6.38 -8.21
CA ASP A 309 -2.98 7.72 -7.64
C ASP A 309 -4.40 8.00 -7.13
N ILE A 310 -5.40 7.24 -7.61
CA ILE A 310 -6.81 7.50 -7.33
C ILE A 310 -7.09 7.40 -5.83
N ARG A 311 -7.53 8.52 -5.25
CA ARG A 311 -7.96 8.58 -3.84
C ARG A 311 -9.44 8.26 -3.74
N TRP A 312 -9.73 6.97 -3.62
CA TRP A 312 -11.12 6.47 -3.56
C TRP A 312 -11.96 7.06 -2.43
N LYS A 313 -11.33 7.52 -1.34
CA LYS A 313 -12.01 8.20 -0.24
C LYS A 313 -12.52 9.58 -0.62
N GLU A 314 -11.73 10.35 -1.38
CA GLU A 314 -12.16 11.66 -1.89
C GLU A 314 -13.22 11.51 -2.98
N LEU A 315 -13.06 10.49 -3.82
CA LEU A 315 -14.02 10.17 -4.87
C LEU A 315 -15.41 9.85 -4.29
N LEU A 316 -15.50 9.38 -3.04
CA LEU A 316 -16.76 9.10 -2.36
C LEU A 316 -17.63 10.36 -2.19
N ASN A 317 -17.02 11.55 -2.11
CA ASN A 317 -17.74 12.82 -1.92
C ASN A 317 -18.66 13.18 -3.10
N PHE A 318 -18.49 12.54 -4.26
CA PHE A 318 -19.31 12.73 -5.45
C PHE A 318 -20.49 11.74 -5.56
N PHE A 319 -20.67 10.88 -4.55
CA PHE A 319 -21.71 9.85 -4.52
C PHE A 319 -22.66 10.09 -3.34
N PRO A 320 -23.93 9.66 -3.48
CA PRO A 320 -24.89 9.70 -2.38
C PRO A 320 -24.39 8.95 -1.15
N ASP A 321 -25.01 9.25 -0.01
CA ASP A 321 -24.70 8.58 1.24
C ASP A 321 -24.96 7.06 1.19
N GLY A 322 -24.17 6.28 1.91
CA GLY A 322 -24.24 4.81 1.97
C GLY A 322 -23.25 4.07 1.05
N PHE A 323 -22.62 4.73 0.07
CA PHE A 323 -21.52 4.11 -0.67
C PHE A 323 -20.25 3.99 0.18
N THR A 324 -19.39 3.03 -0.18
CA THR A 324 -18.04 2.91 0.37
C THR A 324 -16.99 3.05 -0.73
N HIS A 325 -15.87 3.68 -0.39
CA HIS A 325 -14.72 3.80 -1.29
C HIS A 325 -14.20 2.44 -1.79
N THR A 326 -14.23 1.42 -0.93
CA THR A 326 -13.85 0.02 -1.25
C THR A 326 -14.78 -0.61 -2.27
N PHE A 327 -16.09 -0.37 -2.15
CA PHE A 327 -17.08 -0.84 -3.13
C PHE A 327 -16.83 -0.18 -4.49
N LEU A 328 -16.68 1.15 -4.52
CA LEU A 328 -16.38 1.90 -5.76
C LEU A 328 -15.09 1.43 -6.43
N TYR A 329 -14.04 1.18 -5.64
CA TYR A 329 -12.80 0.57 -6.14
C TYR A 329 -13.05 -0.79 -6.76
N LYS A 330 -13.72 -1.70 -6.04
CA LYS A 330 -13.97 -3.07 -6.49
C LYS A 330 -14.79 -3.12 -7.77
N ILE A 331 -15.91 -2.39 -7.85
CA ILE A 331 -16.77 -2.44 -9.03
C ILE A 331 -16.07 -1.93 -10.28
N SER A 332 -15.20 -0.93 -10.12
CA SER A 332 -14.41 -0.32 -11.19
C SER A 332 -13.27 -1.25 -11.60
N LEU A 333 -12.54 -1.81 -10.63
CA LEU A 333 -11.50 -2.81 -10.86
C LEU A 333 -12.02 -4.05 -11.60
N ASN A 334 -13.28 -4.42 -11.36
CA ASN A 334 -13.88 -5.60 -11.98
C ASN A 334 -13.95 -5.53 -13.52
N ILE A 335 -13.92 -4.34 -14.11
CA ILE A 335 -13.86 -4.18 -15.57
C ILE A 335 -12.56 -4.73 -16.14
N PHE A 336 -11.47 -4.64 -15.38
CA PHE A 336 -10.13 -5.02 -15.81
C PHE A 336 -9.74 -6.44 -15.39
N ARG A 337 -10.68 -7.26 -14.91
CA ARG A 337 -10.40 -8.63 -14.42
C ARG A 337 -9.69 -9.51 -15.43
N SER A 338 -10.01 -9.36 -16.72
CA SER A 338 -9.37 -10.13 -17.80
C SER A 338 -7.98 -9.63 -18.15
N ASN A 339 -7.64 -8.38 -17.81
CA ASN A 339 -6.34 -7.80 -18.11
C ASN A 339 -5.96 -6.74 -17.06
N LEU A 340 -5.43 -7.20 -15.92
CA LEU A 340 -4.96 -6.31 -14.85
C LEU A 340 -3.69 -5.52 -15.23
N LEU A 341 -2.97 -5.94 -16.28
CA LEU A 341 -1.77 -5.23 -16.74
C LEU A 341 -2.12 -3.86 -17.34
N CYS A 342 -3.35 -3.69 -17.84
CA CYS A 342 -3.88 -2.40 -18.28
C CYS A 342 -3.75 -1.31 -17.21
N LEU A 343 -3.85 -1.66 -15.92
CA LEU A 343 -3.76 -0.71 -14.80
C LEU A 343 -2.36 -0.10 -14.61
N LYS A 344 -1.35 -0.55 -15.36
CA LYS A 344 -0.01 0.06 -15.39
C LYS A 344 0.11 1.20 -16.41
N GLN A 345 -0.86 1.35 -17.31
CA GLN A 345 -0.89 2.39 -18.33
C GLN A 345 -1.29 3.76 -17.73
N PRO A 346 -1.06 4.86 -18.45
CA PRO A 346 -1.63 6.16 -18.09
C PRO A 346 -3.15 6.09 -17.89
N LEU A 347 -3.68 6.86 -16.94
CA LEU A 347 -5.09 6.82 -16.57
C LEU A 347 -6.00 7.09 -17.79
N THR A 348 -5.61 8.00 -18.66
CA THR A 348 -6.33 8.30 -19.92
C THR A 348 -6.60 7.03 -20.75
N LYS A 349 -5.58 6.19 -20.96
CA LYS A 349 -5.71 4.91 -21.67
C LYS A 349 -6.54 3.88 -20.91
N ILE A 350 -6.45 3.88 -19.58
CA ILE A 350 -7.28 3.02 -18.74
C ILE A 350 -8.76 3.41 -18.88
N LEU A 351 -9.07 4.71 -18.90
CA LEU A 351 -10.43 5.23 -19.03
C LEU A 351 -11.01 4.97 -20.43
N GLU A 352 -10.25 5.18 -21.51
CA GLU A 352 -10.64 4.80 -22.87
C GLU A 352 -11.08 3.32 -22.94
N TYR A 353 -10.25 2.43 -22.40
CA TYR A 353 -10.56 1.00 -22.33
C TYR A 353 -11.79 0.71 -21.46
N ALA A 354 -11.92 1.40 -20.33
CA ALA A 354 -13.05 1.22 -19.41
C ALA A 354 -14.38 1.60 -20.06
N PHE A 355 -14.45 2.74 -20.75
CA PHE A 355 -15.65 3.18 -21.47
C PHE A 355 -15.99 2.22 -22.61
N TYR A 356 -15.00 1.77 -23.39
CA TYR A 356 -15.19 0.73 -24.40
C TYR A 356 -15.79 -0.55 -23.79
N LYS A 357 -15.23 -1.04 -22.68
CA LYS A 357 -15.73 -2.23 -21.99
C LYS A 357 -17.14 -2.07 -21.44
N ILE A 358 -17.50 -0.90 -20.92
CA ILE A 358 -18.86 -0.62 -20.46
C ILE A 358 -19.83 -0.65 -21.65
N ARG A 359 -19.47 -0.05 -22.79
CA ARG A 359 -20.31 0.02 -23.98
C ARG A 359 -20.62 -1.36 -24.56
N ILE A 360 -19.64 -2.25 -24.63
CA ILE A 360 -19.84 -3.62 -25.16
C ILE A 360 -20.50 -4.57 -24.16
N ASN A 361 -20.49 -4.24 -22.87
CA ASN A 361 -21.03 -5.12 -21.84
C ASN A 361 -22.51 -4.84 -21.57
N HIS A 362 -23.38 -5.54 -22.30
CA HIS A 362 -24.83 -5.43 -22.16
C HIS A 362 -25.39 -5.94 -20.82
N ARG A 363 -24.59 -6.65 -20.00
CA ARG A 363 -25.05 -7.16 -18.70
C ARG A 363 -24.99 -6.07 -17.64
N ASN A 364 -26.00 -5.20 -17.63
CA ASN A 364 -26.14 -4.17 -16.61
C ASN A 364 -26.90 -4.70 -15.38
N LYS A 365 -26.17 -5.27 -14.42
CA LYS A 365 -26.76 -5.74 -13.16
C LYS A 365 -27.14 -4.55 -12.28
N GLN A 366 -28.30 -4.61 -11.66
CA GLN A 366 -28.69 -3.69 -10.58
C GLN A 366 -27.97 -4.07 -9.28
N LEU A 367 -27.69 -3.07 -8.45
CA LEU A 367 -27.34 -3.30 -7.05
C LEU A 367 -28.54 -3.93 -6.35
N ARG A 368 -28.31 -5.02 -5.63
CA ARG A 368 -29.35 -5.65 -4.83
C ARG A 368 -29.45 -4.89 -3.51
N ASN A 369 -30.55 -4.18 -3.31
CA ASN A 369 -30.81 -3.46 -2.07
C ASN A 369 -31.48 -4.39 -1.05
N LEU A 370 -31.07 -4.27 0.20
CA LEU A 370 -31.47 -5.13 1.31
C LEU A 370 -32.04 -4.29 2.44
N ILE A 371 -33.08 -4.80 3.11
CA ILE A 371 -33.63 -4.22 4.32
C ILE A 371 -33.43 -5.20 5.48
N HIS A 372 -32.98 -4.70 6.63
CA HIS A 372 -32.90 -5.47 7.86
C HIS A 372 -34.18 -5.25 8.67
N LYS A 373 -34.94 -6.32 8.88
CA LYS A 373 -36.19 -6.29 9.66
C LYS A 373 -36.27 -7.58 10.49
N ASP A 374 -36.62 -7.45 11.76
CA ASP A 374 -36.83 -8.58 12.68
C ASP A 374 -35.63 -9.54 12.77
N GLY A 375 -34.40 -9.02 12.62
CA GLY A 375 -33.17 -9.82 12.64
C GLY A 375 -32.84 -10.51 11.32
N TYR A 376 -33.59 -10.28 10.25
CA TYR A 376 -33.38 -10.88 8.93
C TYR A 376 -33.15 -9.84 7.84
N LEU A 377 -32.29 -10.16 6.88
CA LEU A 377 -32.08 -9.38 5.66
C LEU A 377 -33.01 -9.85 4.55
N ASN A 378 -33.87 -8.96 4.08
CA ASN A 378 -34.80 -9.19 2.98
C ASN A 378 -34.43 -8.35 1.75
N VAL A 379 -34.76 -8.84 0.56
CA VAL A 379 -34.49 -8.10 -0.69
C VAL A 379 -35.59 -7.07 -0.92
N ILE A 380 -35.19 -5.86 -1.26
CA ILE A 380 -36.12 -4.84 -1.73
C ILE A 380 -36.40 -5.11 -3.21
N HIS A 381 -37.65 -5.41 -3.54
CA HIS A 381 -38.12 -5.49 -4.91
C HIS A 381 -38.69 -4.13 -5.31
N TYR A 382 -37.97 -3.40 -6.16
CA TYR A 382 -38.53 -2.23 -6.82
C TYR A 382 -39.47 -2.72 -7.92
N ASN A 383 -40.77 -2.55 -7.73
CA ASN A 383 -41.73 -2.78 -8.81
C ASN A 383 -41.37 -1.82 -9.96
N ASN A 384 -41.22 -2.35 -11.18
CA ASN A 384 -41.03 -1.56 -12.39
C ASN A 384 -42.30 -0.73 -12.67
N VAL A 385 -42.47 0.38 -11.96
CA VAL A 385 -43.40 1.43 -12.34
C VAL A 385 -42.66 2.28 -13.37
N ASN A 386 -42.74 1.84 -14.63
CA ASN A 386 -42.56 2.59 -15.88
C ASN A 386 -41.88 1.73 -16.96
N SER A 387 -42.68 0.87 -17.58
CA SER A 387 -42.48 0.48 -18.98
C SER A 387 -43.85 0.29 -19.64
N LYS A 388 -44.57 1.41 -19.80
CA LYS A 388 -45.59 1.70 -20.83
C LYS A 388 -46.28 3.01 -20.47
N LYS A 389 -45.75 4.11 -21.02
CA LYS A 389 -46.50 5.14 -21.73
C LYS A 389 -45.53 5.92 -22.60
#